data_AF-A0A522VZ26-F1
#
_entry.id   AF-A0A522VZ26-F1
#
_cell.length_a   1.000
_cell.length_b   1.000
_cell.length_c   1.000
_cell.angle_alpha   90.00
_cell.angle_beta   90.00
_cell.angle_gamma   90.00
#
_symmetry.space_group_name_H-M   'P 1'
#
loop_
_entity.id
_entity.type
_entity.pdbx_description
1 polymer ?
#
loop_
_entity_poly.entity_id
_entity_poly.type
_entity_poly.pdbx_seq_one_letter_code
_entity_poly.pdbx_strand_id
1 'polypeptide(L)'
;MTLGNMVGRGLERAESGKDEIARYLGKIRRKIADSRKASISLDSRFDIAFEGLLQIALAALRANGYRTTSEAGHQQLAIQLLPKSIGIEPSEIRTLDEYRKKRSLGLYEADFDPSEEEVKAVTGALGKLLEKLFDWIRHNRPDLLEAGAGPSRAASSGRRRGTTAPASAGNRRPKHKRRT
;
A
#
# COMPACT_ATOMS: atom_id res chain seq x y z
N MET A 1 21.05 -0.04 -18.52
CA MET A 1 21.48 -0.60 -17.22
C MET A 1 20.40 -1.56 -16.73
N THR A 2 20.76 -2.82 -16.45
CA THR A 2 19.86 -3.89 -15.95
C THR A 2 20.08 -4.11 -14.44
N LEU A 3 19.20 -4.85 -13.76
CA LEU A 3 19.42 -5.22 -12.34
C LEU A 3 20.74 -6.00 -12.15
N GLY A 4 21.08 -6.89 -13.10
CA GLY A 4 22.33 -7.65 -13.07
C GLY A 4 23.59 -6.78 -13.07
N ASN A 5 23.56 -5.63 -13.76
CA ASN A 5 24.69 -4.70 -13.79
C ASN A 5 24.95 -4.00 -12.45
N MET A 6 24.02 -4.10 -11.50
CA MET A 6 24.12 -3.53 -10.15
C MET A 6 24.65 -4.54 -9.11
N VAL A 7 24.87 -5.80 -9.50
CA VAL A 7 25.51 -6.79 -8.61
C VAL A 7 26.95 -6.35 -8.32
N GLY A 8 27.30 -6.26 -7.02
CA GLY A 8 28.58 -5.70 -6.57
C GLY A 8 28.66 -4.16 -6.63
N ARG A 9 27.55 -3.49 -6.99
CA ARG A 9 27.39 -2.02 -7.01
C ARG A 9 26.10 -1.62 -6.30
N GLY A 10 25.92 -2.15 -5.09
CA GLY A 10 24.74 -1.89 -4.26
C GLY A 10 23.66 -2.99 -4.29
N LEU A 11 23.75 -3.99 -5.18
CA LEU A 11 22.94 -5.21 -5.14
C LEU A 11 23.78 -6.47 -4.93
N GLU A 12 23.12 -7.49 -4.38
CA GLU A 12 23.59 -8.88 -4.32
C GLU A 12 22.50 -9.81 -4.84
N ARG A 13 22.90 -10.98 -5.36
CA ARG A 13 21.95 -12.05 -5.66
C ARG A 13 21.50 -12.70 -4.36
N ALA A 14 20.20 -12.84 -4.20
CA ALA A 14 19.60 -13.51 -3.07
C ALA A 14 18.18 -13.94 -3.45
N GLU A 15 17.95 -15.25 -3.58
CA GLU A 15 16.62 -15.78 -3.82
C GLU A 15 15.65 -15.40 -2.70
N SER A 16 14.36 -15.32 -3.05
CA SER A 16 13.28 -15.04 -2.11
C SER A 16 12.25 -16.14 -2.19
N GLY A 17 11.60 -16.42 -1.06
CA GLY A 17 10.50 -17.38 -0.97
C GLY A 17 9.16 -16.70 -0.79
N LYS A 18 8.09 -17.45 -1.06
CA LYS A 18 6.69 -17.02 -0.90
C LYS A 18 6.37 -16.40 0.47
N ASP A 19 6.90 -16.96 1.56
CA ASP A 19 6.70 -16.44 2.92
C ASP A 19 7.31 -15.05 3.11
N GLU A 20 8.47 -14.80 2.49
CA GLU A 20 9.14 -13.50 2.57
C GLU A 20 8.33 -12.44 1.82
N ILE A 21 7.91 -12.76 0.59
CA ILE A 21 7.05 -11.87 -0.21
C ILE A 21 5.72 -11.61 0.50
N ALA A 22 5.11 -12.62 1.11
CA ALA A 22 3.88 -12.46 1.89
C ALA A 22 4.06 -11.49 3.07
N ARG A 23 5.20 -11.55 3.78
CA ARG A 23 5.51 -10.59 4.86
C ARG A 23 5.65 -9.17 4.35
N TYR A 24 6.32 -8.97 3.22
CA TYR A 24 6.42 -7.65 2.58
C TYR A 24 5.04 -7.11 2.20
N LEU A 25 4.23 -7.90 1.47
CA LEU A 25 2.88 -7.49 1.05
C LEU A 25 1.99 -7.16 2.25
N GLY A 26 2.06 -7.95 3.32
CA GLY A 26 1.35 -7.67 4.58
C GLY A 26 1.79 -6.36 5.23
N LYS A 27 3.11 -6.09 5.28
CA LYS A 27 3.65 -4.84 5.84
C LYS A 27 3.24 -3.63 5.00
N ILE A 28 3.31 -3.72 3.68
CA ILE A 28 2.90 -2.64 2.76
C ILE A 28 1.42 -2.31 2.94
N ARG A 29 0.55 -3.33 2.98
CA ARG A 29 -0.90 -3.15 3.19
C ARG A 29 -1.21 -2.44 4.51
N ARG A 30 -0.54 -2.83 5.61
CA ARG A 30 -0.71 -2.16 6.90
C ARG A 30 -0.28 -0.70 6.83
N LYS A 31 0.86 -0.40 6.21
CA LYS A 31 1.34 0.98 6.05
C LYS A 31 0.39 1.86 5.24
N ILE A 32 -0.17 1.33 4.14
CA ILE A 32 -1.20 2.04 3.37
C ILE A 32 -2.44 2.30 4.23
N ALA A 33 -2.85 1.34 5.06
CA ALA A 33 -4.00 1.54 5.95
C ALA A 33 -3.70 2.57 7.05
N ASP A 34 -2.51 2.50 7.65
CA ASP A 34 -2.09 3.39 8.72
C ASP A 34 -1.89 4.83 8.22
N SER A 35 -1.34 5.04 7.02
CA SER A 35 -1.20 6.39 6.43
C SER A 35 -2.53 7.07 6.11
N ARG A 36 -3.65 6.34 6.15
CA ARG A 36 -5.02 6.86 5.96
C ARG A 36 -5.73 7.19 7.27
N LYS A 37 -5.17 6.86 8.43
CA LYS A 37 -5.81 7.08 9.72
C LYS A 37 -5.72 8.56 10.11
N ALA A 38 -6.86 9.24 10.15
CA ALA A 38 -6.94 10.65 10.56
C ALA A 38 -6.53 10.90 12.03
N SER A 39 -6.43 9.85 12.86
CA SER A 39 -5.92 9.92 14.23
C SER A 39 -4.39 10.05 14.31
N ILE A 40 -3.68 9.95 13.18
CA ILE A 40 -2.22 10.11 13.09
C ILE A 40 -1.95 11.46 12.43
N SER A 41 -0.94 12.19 12.90
CA SER A 41 -0.55 13.48 12.33
C SER A 41 -0.09 13.35 10.87
N LEU A 42 -0.15 14.45 10.11
CA LEU A 42 0.10 14.44 8.66
C LEU A 42 1.54 14.03 8.31
N ASP A 43 2.51 14.59 9.01
CA ASP A 43 3.94 14.25 8.94
C ASP A 43 4.17 12.74 9.18
N SER A 44 3.58 12.20 10.25
CA SER A 44 3.72 10.79 10.59
C SER A 44 3.02 9.88 9.59
N ARG A 45 1.85 10.27 9.07
CA ARG A 45 1.16 9.54 7.98
C ARG A 45 2.00 9.52 6.70
N PHE A 46 2.64 10.64 6.39
CA PHE A 46 3.54 10.76 5.24
C PHE A 46 4.75 9.85 5.39
N ASP A 47 5.38 9.83 6.57
CA ASP A 47 6.50 8.93 6.90
C ASP A 47 6.13 7.46 6.77
N ILE A 48 4.97 7.08 7.28
CA ILE A 48 4.44 5.72 7.16
C ILE A 48 4.26 5.34 5.68
N ALA A 49 3.72 6.24 4.86
CA ALA A 49 3.55 6.02 3.42
C ALA A 49 4.90 5.88 2.71
N PHE A 50 5.90 6.69 3.05
CA PHE A 50 7.25 6.60 2.49
C PHE A 50 7.98 5.31 2.86
N GLU A 51 7.85 4.84 4.10
CA GLU A 51 8.38 3.53 4.46
C GLU A 51 7.66 2.42 3.66
N GLY A 52 6.38 2.60 3.35
CA GLY A 52 5.64 1.71 2.45
C GLY A 52 6.24 1.65 1.05
N LEU A 53 6.65 2.79 0.50
CA LEU A 53 7.30 2.86 -0.82
C LEU A 53 8.62 2.09 -0.83
N LEU A 54 9.44 2.28 0.20
CA LEU A 54 10.68 1.51 0.36
C LEU A 54 10.39 0.00 0.44
N GLN A 55 9.37 -0.41 1.19
CA GLN A 55 8.99 -1.82 1.28
C GLN A 55 8.54 -2.39 -0.07
N ILE A 56 7.84 -1.63 -0.92
CA ILE A 56 7.52 -2.04 -2.29
C ILE A 56 8.79 -2.22 -3.12
N ALA A 57 9.71 -1.25 -3.08
CA ALA A 57 10.96 -1.30 -3.82
C ALA A 57 11.83 -2.49 -3.42
N LEU A 58 11.92 -2.77 -2.11
CA LEU A 58 12.63 -3.94 -1.61
C LEU A 58 11.93 -5.24 -2.07
N ALA A 59 10.61 -5.34 -1.92
CA ALA A 59 9.86 -6.52 -2.37
C ALA A 59 10.03 -6.79 -3.87
N ALA A 60 10.06 -5.74 -4.70
CA ALA A 60 10.34 -5.83 -6.13
C ALA A 60 11.73 -6.42 -6.41
N LEU A 61 12.76 -5.99 -5.68
CA LEU A 61 14.10 -6.57 -5.78
C LEU A 61 14.13 -8.03 -5.32
N ARG A 62 13.50 -8.34 -4.18
CA ARG A 62 13.42 -9.71 -3.64
C ARG A 62 12.74 -10.65 -4.64
N ALA A 63 11.65 -10.22 -5.27
CA ALA A 63 10.95 -11.01 -6.28
C ALA A 63 11.78 -11.24 -7.56
N ASN A 64 12.73 -10.35 -7.85
CA ASN A 64 13.70 -10.50 -8.93
C ASN A 64 14.96 -11.29 -8.52
N GLY A 65 15.05 -11.82 -7.30
CA GLY A 65 16.21 -12.58 -6.82
C GLY A 65 17.39 -11.71 -6.40
N TYR A 66 17.15 -10.45 -6.02
CA TYR A 66 18.17 -9.51 -5.55
C TYR A 66 17.86 -8.99 -4.15
N ARG A 67 18.88 -8.52 -3.46
CA ARG A 67 18.76 -7.68 -2.26
C ARG A 67 19.72 -6.50 -2.37
N THR A 68 19.43 -5.42 -1.67
CA THR A 68 20.38 -4.32 -1.53
C THR A 68 21.50 -4.69 -0.55
N THR A 69 22.69 -4.14 -0.76
CA THR A 69 23.76 -4.13 0.25
C THR A 69 23.37 -3.18 1.40
N SER A 70 24.07 -3.27 2.54
CA SER A 70 23.84 -2.37 3.69
C SER A 70 24.55 -1.01 3.55
N GLU A 71 24.93 -0.63 2.33
CA GLU A 71 25.69 0.60 2.06
C GLU A 71 24.82 1.84 2.12
N ALA A 72 25.44 3.01 2.33
CA ALA A 72 24.73 4.28 2.29
C ALA A 72 24.01 4.46 0.94
N GLY A 73 22.76 4.92 0.98
CA GLY A 73 21.95 5.13 -0.23
C GLY A 73 21.24 3.88 -0.76
N HIS A 74 21.36 2.72 -0.12
CA HIS A 74 20.66 1.49 -0.55
C HIS A 74 19.13 1.66 -0.70
N GLN A 75 18.52 2.47 0.17
CA GLN A 75 17.08 2.78 0.10
C GLN A 75 16.72 3.55 -1.18
N GLN A 76 17.52 4.56 -1.51
CA GLN A 76 17.34 5.34 -2.73
C GLN A 76 17.58 4.47 -3.96
N LEU A 77 18.63 3.64 -3.93
CA LEU A 77 18.93 2.70 -5.01
C LEU A 77 17.73 1.77 -5.28
N ALA A 78 17.14 1.19 -4.23
CA ALA A 78 15.98 0.32 -4.39
C ALA A 78 14.82 1.01 -5.12
N ILE A 79 14.48 2.24 -4.71
CA ILE A 79 13.40 3.02 -5.32
C ILE A 79 13.73 3.36 -6.79
N GLN A 80 14.96 3.76 -7.08
CA GLN A 80 15.40 4.08 -8.44
C GLN A 80 15.40 2.87 -9.39
N LEU A 81 15.44 1.65 -8.85
CA LEU A 81 15.40 0.41 -9.62
C LEU A 81 13.97 -0.13 -9.87
N LEU A 82 12.92 0.54 -9.38
CA LEU A 82 11.53 0.18 -9.68
C LEU A 82 11.21 0.08 -11.20
N PRO A 83 11.70 0.98 -12.07
CA PRO A 83 11.51 0.86 -13.51
C PRO A 83 12.14 -0.39 -14.11
N LYS A 84 13.21 -0.91 -13.50
CA LYS A 84 13.94 -2.10 -13.97
C LYS A 84 13.48 -3.39 -13.31
N SER A 85 12.79 -3.32 -12.18
CA SER A 85 12.32 -4.49 -11.44
C SER A 85 10.89 -4.86 -11.75
N ILE A 86 9.97 -3.88 -11.82
CA ILE A 86 8.55 -4.14 -12.08
C ILE A 86 7.95 -3.24 -13.18
N GLY A 87 8.79 -2.53 -13.94
CA GLY A 87 8.35 -1.77 -15.12
C GLY A 87 7.57 -0.49 -14.79
N ILE A 88 7.88 0.18 -13.67
CA ILE A 88 7.29 1.50 -13.37
C ILE A 88 7.84 2.56 -14.32
N GLU A 89 6.98 3.46 -14.79
CA GLU A 89 7.40 4.61 -15.59
C GLU A 89 8.38 5.50 -14.80
N PRO A 90 9.52 5.92 -15.38
CA PRO A 90 10.50 6.75 -14.68
C PRO A 90 9.93 8.07 -14.14
N SER A 91 8.91 8.63 -14.79
CA SER A 91 8.21 9.84 -14.34
C SER A 91 7.50 9.66 -12.99
N GLU A 92 6.90 8.50 -12.74
CA GLU A 92 6.25 8.19 -11.45
C GLU A 92 7.28 8.15 -10.31
N ILE A 93 8.48 7.63 -10.59
CA ILE A 93 9.57 7.60 -9.62
C ILE A 93 10.11 9.00 -9.34
N ARG A 94 10.19 9.86 -10.36
CA ARG A 94 10.64 11.24 -10.21
C ARG A 94 9.76 12.03 -9.23
N THR A 95 8.45 11.93 -9.35
CA THR A 95 7.52 12.61 -8.41
C THR A 95 7.69 12.10 -6.98
N LEU A 96 7.89 10.80 -6.78
CA LEU A 96 8.16 10.23 -5.45
C LEU A 96 9.52 10.66 -4.89
N ASP A 97 10.53 10.86 -5.75
CA ASP A 97 11.85 11.36 -5.37
C ASP A 97 11.80 12.83 -4.92
N GLU A 98 10.95 13.66 -5.54
CA GLU A 98 10.71 15.04 -5.12
C GLU A 98 10.12 15.11 -3.71
N TYR A 99 9.10 14.29 -3.43
CA TYR A 99 8.55 14.15 -2.08
C TYR A 99 9.57 13.62 -1.07
N ARG A 100 10.44 12.68 -1.48
CA ARG A 100 11.54 12.19 -0.62
C ARG A 100 12.49 13.32 -0.25
N LYS A 101 12.89 14.14 -1.22
CA LYS A 101 13.79 15.28 -1.01
C LYS A 101 13.15 16.31 -0.08
N LYS A 102 11.88 16.66 -0.30
CA LYS A 102 11.13 17.58 0.57
C LYS A 102 11.13 17.09 2.02
N ARG A 103 10.77 15.82 2.25
CA ARG A 103 10.82 15.18 3.57
C ARG A 103 12.22 15.18 4.17
N SER A 104 13.23 14.75 3.41
CA SER A 104 14.61 14.70 3.89
C SER A 104 15.12 16.08 4.31
N LEU A 105 14.82 17.14 3.56
CA LEU A 105 15.20 18.50 3.91
C LEU A 105 14.48 18.96 5.19
N GLY A 106 13.16 18.83 5.24
CA GLY A 106 12.36 19.31 6.36
C GLY A 106 12.60 18.56 7.68
N LEU A 107 13.16 17.34 7.66
CA LEU A 107 13.58 16.63 8.89
C LEU A 107 14.79 17.28 9.58
N TYR A 108 15.70 17.89 8.83
CA TYR A 108 16.86 18.58 9.41
C TYR A 108 16.53 20.01 9.84
N GLU A 109 15.56 20.63 9.17
CA GLU A 109 15.11 22.01 9.43
C GLU A 109 13.91 22.07 10.39
N ALA A 110 13.36 20.90 10.78
CA ALA A 110 12.12 20.75 11.56
C ALA A 110 10.88 21.45 10.95
N ASP A 111 10.89 21.67 9.63
CA ASP A 111 9.86 22.41 8.87
C ASP A 111 9.09 21.49 7.89
N PHE A 112 9.05 20.18 8.18
CA PHE A 112 8.27 19.26 7.36
C PHE A 112 6.80 19.21 7.78
N ASP A 113 5.97 20.04 7.14
CA ASP A 113 4.52 20.03 7.33
C ASP A 113 3.80 19.71 6.00
N PRO A 114 3.49 18.42 5.72
CA PRO A 114 2.81 18.03 4.49
C PRO A 114 1.31 18.31 4.55
N SER A 115 0.72 18.73 3.43
CA SER A 115 -0.73 18.91 3.35
C SER A 115 -1.49 17.57 3.31
N GLU A 116 -2.78 17.58 3.65
CA GLU A 116 -3.64 16.39 3.53
C GLU A 116 -3.70 15.88 2.07
N GLU A 117 -3.64 16.78 1.09
CA GLU A 117 -3.57 16.44 -0.34
C GLU A 117 -2.27 15.72 -0.68
N GLU A 118 -1.13 16.16 -0.13
CA GLU A 118 0.17 15.50 -0.34
C GLU A 118 0.17 14.09 0.28
N VAL A 119 -0.35 13.94 1.51
CA VAL A 119 -0.49 12.63 2.16
C VAL A 119 -1.39 11.70 1.36
N LYS A 120 -2.53 12.21 0.84
CA LYS A 120 -3.43 11.45 -0.04
C LYS A 120 -2.76 11.07 -1.35
N ALA A 121 -1.99 11.98 -1.96
CA ALA A 121 -1.29 11.74 -3.22
C ALA A 121 -0.26 10.61 -3.08
N VAL A 122 0.62 10.69 -2.07
CA VAL A 122 1.65 9.67 -1.81
C VAL A 122 1.00 8.32 -1.45
N THR A 123 -0.02 8.32 -0.58
CA THR A 123 -0.75 7.10 -0.21
C THR A 123 -1.49 6.48 -1.40
N GLY A 124 -2.04 7.30 -2.30
CA GLY A 124 -2.70 6.86 -3.54
C GLY A 124 -1.70 6.26 -4.52
N ALA A 125 -0.55 6.90 -4.71
CA ALA A 125 0.54 6.38 -5.53
C ALA A 125 1.04 5.03 -5.00
N LEU A 126 1.15 4.89 -3.67
CA LEU A 126 1.55 3.64 -3.03
C LEU A 126 0.57 2.48 -3.29
N GLY A 127 -0.74 2.77 -3.30
CA GLY A 127 -1.77 1.81 -3.68
C GLY A 127 -1.58 1.29 -5.11
N LYS A 128 -1.38 2.21 -6.07
CA LYS A 128 -1.12 1.86 -7.49
C LYS A 128 0.16 1.04 -7.66
N LEU A 129 1.22 1.41 -6.94
CA LEU A 129 2.49 0.66 -6.98
C LEU A 129 2.35 -0.74 -6.39
N LEU A 130 1.54 -0.92 -5.34
CA LEU A 130 1.28 -2.24 -4.76
C LEU A 130 0.53 -3.13 -5.76
N GLU A 131 -0.45 -2.58 -6.49
CA GLU A 131 -1.15 -3.29 -7.57
C GLU A 131 -0.18 -3.73 -8.66
N LYS A 132 0.66 -2.81 -9.16
CA LYS A 132 1.69 -3.11 -10.17
C LYS A 132 2.70 -4.17 -9.71
N LEU A 133 3.17 -4.08 -8.46
CA LEU A 133 4.04 -5.09 -7.87
C LEU A 133 3.36 -6.46 -7.84
N PHE A 134 2.11 -6.51 -7.36
CA PHE A 134 1.36 -7.75 -7.28
C PHE A 134 1.15 -8.37 -8.65
N ASP A 135 0.71 -7.58 -9.63
CA ASP A 135 0.50 -8.05 -11.01
C ASP A 135 1.81 -8.53 -11.61
N TRP A 136 2.91 -7.81 -11.41
CA TRP A 136 4.22 -8.25 -11.88
C TRP A 136 4.61 -9.61 -11.31
N ILE A 137 4.48 -9.81 -9.99
CA ILE A 137 4.80 -11.09 -9.34
C ILE A 137 3.88 -12.18 -9.90
N ARG A 138 2.58 -11.92 -10.03
CA ARG A 138 1.62 -12.89 -10.56
C ARG A 138 1.98 -13.39 -11.97
N HIS A 139 2.48 -12.52 -12.83
CA HIS A 139 2.82 -12.87 -14.21
C HIS A 139 4.23 -13.48 -14.34
N ASN A 140 5.21 -13.00 -13.57
CA ASN A 140 6.63 -13.34 -13.77
C ASN A 140 7.14 -14.38 -12.77
N ARG A 141 6.60 -14.38 -11.55
CA ARG A 141 7.03 -15.20 -10.41
C ARG A 141 5.82 -15.71 -9.60
N PRO A 142 4.86 -16.42 -10.22
CA PRO A 142 3.68 -16.92 -9.52
C PRO A 142 4.02 -17.87 -8.37
N ASP A 143 5.20 -18.50 -8.40
CA ASP A 143 5.78 -19.32 -7.34
C ASP A 143 5.96 -18.57 -6.00
N LEU A 144 6.02 -17.24 -6.04
CA LEU A 144 6.20 -16.38 -4.87
C LEU A 144 4.89 -15.92 -4.22
N LEU A 145 3.74 -16.29 -4.78
CA LEU A 145 2.43 -15.93 -4.21
C LEU A 145 1.82 -17.12 -3.46
N GLU A 146 1.39 -16.87 -2.23
CA GLU A 146 0.52 -17.81 -1.51
C GLU A 146 -0.86 -17.91 -2.20
N ALA A 147 -1.50 -19.07 -2.08
CA ALA A 147 -2.88 -19.25 -2.51
C ALA A 147 -3.79 -18.25 -1.75
N GLY A 148 -4.35 -17.27 -2.48
CA GLY A 148 -5.19 -16.21 -1.91
C GLY A 148 -4.50 -14.87 -1.63
N ALA A 149 -3.24 -14.68 -2.01
CA ALA A 149 -2.48 -13.44 -1.77
C ALA A 149 -2.97 -12.19 -2.55
N GLY A 150 -4.06 -12.28 -3.33
CA GLY A 150 -4.62 -11.22 -4.17
C GLY A 150 -4.73 -9.84 -3.49
N PRO A 151 -4.64 -8.72 -4.23
CA PRO A 151 -4.92 -7.41 -3.68
C PRO A 151 -6.33 -7.44 -3.12
N SER A 152 -6.46 -7.12 -1.83
CA SER A 152 -7.77 -7.01 -1.18
C SER A 152 -8.58 -5.98 -1.95
N ARG A 153 -9.55 -6.42 -2.75
CA ARG A 153 -10.54 -5.53 -3.36
C ARG A 153 -11.17 -4.79 -2.18
N ALA A 154 -10.85 -3.52 -2.03
CA ALA A 154 -11.50 -2.67 -1.05
C ALA A 154 -13.01 -2.83 -1.30
N ALA A 155 -13.73 -3.26 -0.26
CA ALA A 155 -15.17 -3.45 -0.30
C ALA A 155 -15.80 -2.16 -0.83
N SER A 156 -16.28 -2.20 -2.07
CA SER A 156 -17.28 -1.27 -2.52
C SER A 156 -18.47 -1.47 -1.61
N SER A 157 -18.70 -0.49 -0.73
CA SER A 157 -19.85 -0.42 0.16
C SER A 157 -21.12 -0.27 -0.70
N GLY A 158 -21.57 -1.41 -1.23
CA GLY A 158 -22.92 -1.54 -1.75
C GLY A 158 -23.89 -1.34 -0.60
N ARG A 159 -24.41 -0.12 -0.48
CA ARG A 159 -25.65 0.15 0.27
C ARG A 159 -26.73 -0.79 -0.26
N ARG A 160 -26.97 -1.88 0.47
CA ARG A 160 -28.19 -2.66 0.33
C ARG A 160 -29.35 -1.76 0.76
N ARG A 161 -30.22 -1.45 -0.20
CA ARG A 161 -31.55 -0.89 0.03
C ARG A 161 -32.33 -1.92 0.87
N GLY A 162 -32.65 -1.56 2.12
CA GLY A 162 -33.78 -2.15 2.84
C GLY A 162 -34.98 -1.27 2.53
N THR A 163 -35.79 -1.66 1.55
CA THR A 163 -37.09 -2.33 1.72
C THR A 163 -38.07 -1.49 2.54
N THR A 164 -38.95 -0.84 1.79
CA THR A 164 -40.20 -0.20 2.18
C THR A 164 -41.05 -1.08 3.10
N ALA A 165 -41.44 -0.55 4.25
CA ALA A 165 -42.53 -1.07 5.06
C ALA A 165 -43.89 -0.71 4.42
N PRO A 166 -44.89 -1.61 4.41
CA PRO A 166 -46.25 -1.21 4.14
C PRO A 166 -46.99 -0.91 5.46
N ALA A 167 -47.64 0.25 5.48
CA ALA A 167 -48.75 0.53 6.38
C ALA A 167 -50.00 -0.18 5.86
N SER A 168 -50.82 -0.77 6.76
CA SER A 168 -52.25 -0.43 6.92
C SER A 168 -53.03 -1.46 7.76
N ALA A 169 -53.99 -0.91 8.51
CA ALA A 169 -55.30 -1.41 8.88
C ALA A 169 -55.47 -2.48 9.99
N GLY A 170 -56.13 -2.03 11.07
CA GLY A 170 -57.52 -2.42 11.24
C GLY A 170 -57.85 -3.41 12.36
N ASN A 171 -58.20 -2.85 13.52
CA ASN A 171 -59.38 -3.16 14.34
C ASN A 171 -59.62 -4.63 14.78
N ARG A 172 -59.68 -4.86 16.11
CA ARG A 172 -60.76 -5.61 16.80
C ARG A 172 -60.57 -5.60 18.32
N ARG A 173 -61.41 -4.81 19.00
CA ARG A 173 -61.97 -5.14 20.34
C ARG A 173 -62.85 -6.40 20.17
N PRO A 174 -62.96 -7.31 21.17
CA PRO A 174 -63.79 -7.03 22.35
C PRO A 174 -63.25 -7.62 23.67
N LYS A 175 -63.56 -6.99 24.80
CA LYS A 175 -63.65 -7.69 26.08
C LYS A 175 -65.04 -7.48 26.65
N HIS A 176 -65.72 -8.60 26.83
CA HIS A 176 -67.07 -8.72 27.36
C HIS A 176 -66.98 -9.27 28.79
N LYS A 177 -68.00 -8.88 29.58
CA LYS A 177 -68.45 -9.45 30.87
C LYS A 177 -67.58 -9.10 32.09
N ARG A 178 -68.11 -8.88 33.29
CA ARG A 178 -69.44 -8.61 33.94
C ARG A 178 -69.21 -9.09 35.40
N ARG A 179 -70.00 -8.56 36.35
CA ARG A 179 -70.18 -8.97 37.75
C ARG A 179 -69.15 -8.38 38.72
N THR A 180 -69.53 -7.81 39.86
CA THR A 180 -70.81 -7.75 40.61
C THR A 180 -70.85 -6.44 41.37
#